data_AF-A0A0D3FTI5-F1
#
_entry.id   AF-A0A0D3FTI5-F1
#
_cell.length_a   1.000
_cell.length_b   1.000
_cell.length_c   1.000
_cell.angle_alpha   90.00
_cell.angle_beta   90.00
_cell.angle_gamma   90.00
#
_symmetry.space_group_name_H-M   'P 1'
#
loop_
_entity.id
_entity.type
_entity.pdbx_description
1 polymer ?
#
loop_
_entity_poly.entity_id
_entity_poly.type
_entity_poly.pdbx_seq_one_letter_code
_entity_poly.pdbx_strand_id
1 'polypeptide(L)'
;MHTIAEETGGTLSFIENQAVVQDAFAQFIGGLLSVTVQEARLAITCPHHGVRVRSVNSGCYDSVIDGDGRAASVDVGELYADEERRFLVFVDVPAAGTVEDAT
;
A
#
# COMPACT_ATOMS: atom_id res chain seq x y z
N MET A 1 -5.32 21.46 -2.07
CA MET A 1 -4.20 21.09 -1.18
C MET A 1 -4.07 19.58 -1.04
N HIS A 2 -5.15 18.83 -0.71
CA HIS A 2 -5.12 17.35 -0.68
C HIS A 2 -4.65 16.72 -2.00
N THR A 3 -5.24 17.16 -3.12
CA THR A 3 -4.91 16.67 -4.46
C THR A 3 -3.43 16.87 -4.83
N ILE A 4 -2.80 17.94 -4.35
CA ILE A 4 -1.37 18.20 -4.59
C ILE A 4 -0.53 17.16 -3.84
N ALA A 5 -0.85 16.91 -2.56
CA ALA A 5 -0.15 15.91 -1.77
C ALA A 5 -0.28 14.50 -2.38
N GLU A 6 -1.47 14.14 -2.85
CA GLU A 6 -1.69 12.87 -3.55
C GLU A 6 -0.89 12.78 -4.86
N GLU A 7 -0.90 13.81 -5.70
CA GLU A 7 -0.20 13.82 -6.98
C GLU A 7 1.33 13.85 -6.85
N THR A 8 1.86 14.44 -5.78
CA THR A 8 3.31 14.50 -5.55
C THR A 8 3.82 13.38 -4.64
N GLY A 9 2.95 12.51 -4.13
CA GLY A 9 3.30 11.52 -3.11
C GLY A 9 3.74 12.13 -1.77
N GLY A 10 3.32 13.38 -1.51
CA GLY A 10 3.57 14.07 -0.25
C GLY A 10 2.45 13.85 0.77
N THR A 11 2.62 14.38 1.97
CA THR A 11 1.62 14.31 3.05
C THR A 11 1.04 15.70 3.32
N LEU A 12 -0.28 15.79 3.50
CA LEU A 12 -0.94 16.99 4.01
C LEU A 12 -1.31 16.78 5.48
N SER A 13 -0.90 17.70 6.35
CA SER A 13 -1.34 17.73 7.75
C SER A 13 -2.07 19.05 8.03
N PHE A 14 -3.23 18.98 8.65
CA PHE A 14 -4.00 20.14 9.08
C PHE A 14 -3.73 20.41 10.56
N ILE A 15 -3.32 21.64 10.88
CA ILE A 15 -2.95 22.02 12.24
C ILE A 15 -3.85 23.16 12.69
N GLU A 16 -4.73 22.89 13.66
CA GLU A 16 -5.66 23.88 14.22
C GLU A 16 -5.00 24.80 15.26
N ASN A 17 -3.98 24.29 15.97
CA ASN A 17 -3.29 25.00 17.03
C ASN A 17 -1.81 25.19 16.67
N GLN A 18 -1.38 26.43 16.50
CA GLN A 18 0.01 26.74 16.14
C GLN A 18 1.03 26.21 17.17
N ALA A 19 0.64 26.04 18.44
CA ALA A 19 1.52 25.51 19.47
C ALA A 19 1.97 24.06 19.21
N VAL A 20 1.19 23.26 18.47
CA VAL A 20 1.54 21.86 18.17
C VAL A 20 2.38 21.69 16.90
N VAL A 21 2.68 22.79 16.18
CA VAL A 21 3.46 22.74 14.93
C VAL A 21 4.87 22.20 15.17
N GLN A 22 5.51 22.60 16.28
CA GLN A 22 6.87 22.13 16.59
C GLN A 22 6.90 20.63 16.85
N ASP A 23 5.93 20.11 17.60
CA ASP A 23 5.84 18.67 17.91
C ASP A 23 5.54 17.86 16.65
N ALA A 24 4.59 18.32 15.83
CA ALA A 24 4.25 17.68 14.55
C ALA A 24 5.46 17.64 13.60
N PHE A 25 6.25 18.72 13.53
CA PHE A 25 7.44 18.77 12.69
C PHE A 25 8.58 17.92 13.24
N ALA A 26 8.79 17.91 14.56
CA ALA A 26 9.78 17.07 15.21
C ALA A 26 9.49 15.59 15.02
N GLN A 27 8.21 15.18 15.08
CA GLN A 27 7.81 13.81 14.81
C GLN A 27 7.97 13.44 13.33
N PHE A 28 7.67 14.37 12.41
CA PHE A 28 7.88 14.18 10.98
C PHE A 28 9.36 14.00 10.64
N ILE A 29 10.26 14.85 11.15
CA ILE A 29 11.71 14.76 10.87
C ILE A 29 12.38 13.66 11.69
N GLY A 30 11.96 13.44 12.93
CA GLY A 30 12.56 12.44 13.83
C GLY A 30 12.38 11.00 13.34
N GLY A 31 11.27 10.70 12.66
CA GLY A 31 11.05 9.41 11.99
C GLY A 31 11.88 9.24 10.71
N LEU A 32 12.11 10.33 9.97
CA LEU A 32 12.84 10.32 8.68
C LEU A 32 14.34 9.98 8.79
N LEU A 33 14.93 10.09 9.99
CA LEU A 33 16.39 9.91 10.16
C LEU A 33 16.85 8.46 10.22
N SER A 34 15.94 7.49 10.15
CA SER A 34 16.28 6.07 10.20
C SER A 34 15.54 5.29 9.13
N VAL A 35 16.03 5.34 7.89
CA VAL A 35 15.59 4.40 6.85
C VAL A 35 16.00 3.00 7.30
N THR A 36 15.02 2.12 7.50
CA THR A 36 15.24 0.74 7.95
C THR A 36 15.15 -0.27 6.81
N VAL A 37 14.40 0.07 5.76
CA VAL A 37 14.26 -0.74 4.55
C VAL A 37 14.43 0.16 3.34
N GLN A 38 15.17 -0.31 2.35
CA GLN A 38 15.28 0.29 1.02
C GLN A 38 14.63 -0.64 0.01
N GLU A 39 14.08 -0.07 -1.07
CA GLU A 39 13.49 -0.83 -2.18
C GLU A 39 12.45 -1.88 -1.76
N ALA A 40 11.67 -1.59 -0.72
CA ALA A 40 10.58 -2.42 -0.28
C ALA A 40 9.57 -2.63 -1.41
N ARG A 41 9.18 -3.88 -1.62
CA ARG A 41 8.21 -4.27 -2.64
C ARG A 41 7.22 -5.25 -2.04
N LEU A 42 5.93 -4.96 -2.21
CA LEU A 42 4.85 -5.86 -1.83
C LEU A 42 4.51 -6.72 -3.04
N ALA A 43 4.74 -8.04 -2.94
CA ALA A 43 4.32 -9.01 -3.94
C ALA A 43 3.05 -9.73 -3.48
N ILE A 44 2.04 -9.77 -4.35
CA ILE A 44 0.75 -10.40 -4.12
C ILE A 44 0.60 -11.51 -5.16
N THR A 45 0.28 -12.72 -4.70
CA THR A 45 0.07 -13.88 -5.59
C THR A 45 -1.22 -14.60 -5.21
N CYS A 46 -1.99 -15.01 -6.21
CA CYS A 46 -3.20 -15.81 -6.10
C CYS A 46 -2.91 -17.21 -6.66
N PRO A 47 -2.57 -18.20 -5.79
CA PRO A 47 -2.18 -19.54 -6.25
C PRO A 47 -3.34 -20.32 -6.86
N HIS A 48 -4.56 -20.05 -6.41
CA HIS A 48 -5.76 -20.75 -6.87
C HIS A 48 -6.24 -20.15 -8.20
N HIS A 49 -6.44 -21.00 -9.21
CA HIS A 49 -6.80 -20.57 -10.58
C HIS A 49 -8.07 -19.70 -10.69
N GLY A 50 -9.02 -19.90 -9.77
CA GLY A 50 -10.25 -19.10 -9.72
C GLY A 50 -10.13 -17.76 -8.99
N VAL A 51 -9.04 -17.52 -8.24
CA VAL A 51 -8.85 -16.29 -7.44
C VAL A 51 -8.07 -15.26 -8.26
N ARG A 52 -8.55 -14.02 -8.32
CA ARG A 52 -7.92 -12.95 -9.10
C ARG A 52 -7.88 -11.63 -8.33
N VAL A 53 -6.80 -10.89 -8.45
CA VAL A 53 -6.68 -9.51 -8.00
C VAL A 53 -7.50 -8.63 -8.96
N ARG A 54 -8.52 -7.97 -8.42
CA ARG A 54 -9.39 -7.06 -9.17
C ARG A 54 -8.78 -5.66 -9.26
N SER A 55 -8.28 -5.15 -8.14
CA SER A 55 -7.70 -3.82 -8.07
C SER A 55 -6.81 -3.69 -6.84
N VAL A 56 -5.74 -2.92 -6.96
CA VAL A 56 -4.88 -2.52 -5.85
C VAL A 56 -5.04 -1.03 -5.66
N ASN A 57 -5.49 -0.61 -4.48
CA ASN A 57 -5.49 0.80 -4.10
C ASN A 57 -4.17 1.09 -3.37
N SER A 58 -3.20 1.56 -4.15
CA SER A 58 -1.84 1.87 -3.69
C SER A 58 -1.59 3.36 -3.48
N GLY A 59 -2.59 4.24 -3.59
CA GLY A 59 -2.38 5.68 -3.48
C GLY A 59 -1.36 6.19 -4.51
N CYS A 60 -0.30 6.86 -4.06
CA CYS A 60 0.79 7.37 -4.89
C CYS A 60 1.86 6.33 -5.27
N TYR A 61 1.77 5.09 -4.75
CA TYR A 61 2.75 4.06 -5.02
C TYR A 61 2.44 3.35 -6.34
N ASP A 62 3.47 3.15 -7.17
CA ASP A 62 3.34 2.40 -8.41
C ASP A 62 2.87 0.98 -8.11
N SER A 63 1.83 0.55 -8.82
CA SER A 63 1.33 -0.81 -8.72
C SER A 63 0.99 -1.39 -10.09
N VAL A 64 1.19 -2.69 -10.20
CA VAL A 64 0.94 -3.45 -11.42
C VAL A 64 0.15 -4.69 -11.05
N ILE A 65 -0.90 -4.97 -11.82
CA ILE A 65 -1.61 -6.23 -11.79
C ILE A 65 -1.25 -6.95 -13.09
N ASP A 66 -0.92 -8.24 -13.02
CA ASP A 66 -0.61 -9.00 -14.22
C ASP A 66 -1.85 -9.13 -15.14
N GLY A 67 -1.62 -9.49 -16.41
CA GLY A 67 -2.70 -9.56 -17.40
C GLY A 67 -3.79 -10.60 -17.11
N ASP A 68 -3.51 -11.62 -16.29
CA ASP A 68 -4.49 -12.62 -15.85
C ASP A 68 -5.01 -12.40 -14.42
N GLY A 69 -4.57 -11.34 -13.76
CA GLY A 69 -4.92 -10.96 -12.39
C GLY A 69 -4.43 -11.95 -11.32
N ARG A 70 -3.53 -12.90 -11.61
CA ARG A 70 -3.06 -13.85 -10.57
C ARG A 70 -1.89 -13.34 -9.75
N ALA A 71 -1.24 -12.28 -10.17
CA ALA A 71 -0.24 -11.59 -9.40
C ALA A 71 -0.43 -10.08 -9.48
N ALA A 72 0.02 -9.40 -8.42
CA ALA A 72 0.16 -7.97 -8.41
C ALA A 72 1.40 -7.58 -7.60
N SER A 73 1.92 -6.38 -7.84
CA SER A 73 2.98 -5.81 -7.01
C SER A 73 2.73 -4.34 -6.73
N VAL A 74 3.25 -3.87 -5.59
CA VAL A 74 3.34 -2.46 -5.26
C VAL A 74 4.79 -2.14 -4.92
N ASP A 75 5.34 -1.13 -5.58
CA ASP A 75 6.69 -0.64 -5.31
C ASP A 75 6.61 0.42 -4.20
N VAL A 76 7.07 0.04 -3.00
CA VAL A 76 6.92 0.82 -1.77
C VAL A 76 8.12 1.73 -1.54
N GLY A 77 9.32 1.32 -1.97
CA GLY A 77 10.54 2.11 -1.82
C GLY A 77 11.08 2.07 -0.40
N GLU A 78 11.30 3.22 0.23
CA GLU A 78 11.90 3.27 1.56
C GLU A 78 10.85 3.10 2.66
N LEU A 79 11.23 2.44 3.76
CA LEU A 79 10.46 2.45 5.02
C LEU A 79 11.32 2.99 6.16
N TYR A 80 10.75 3.91 6.91
CA TYR A 80 11.37 4.52 8.08
C TYR A 80 11.12 3.69 9.34
N ALA A 81 11.93 3.92 10.38
CA ALA A 81 11.74 3.26 11.67
C ALA A 81 10.35 3.57 12.24
N ASP A 82 9.67 2.52 12.72
CA ASP A 82 8.30 2.56 13.23
C ASP A 82 7.23 3.07 12.24
N GLU A 83 7.55 3.17 10.94
CA GLU A 83 6.58 3.51 9.90
C GLU A 83 5.68 2.32 9.57
N GLU A 84 4.39 2.58 9.40
CA GLU A 84 3.42 1.60 8.91
C GLU A 84 2.74 2.12 7.65
N ARG A 85 2.76 1.32 6.57
CA ARG A 85 2.01 1.58 5.34
C ARG A 85 0.94 0.52 5.13
N ARG A 86 -0.26 0.97 4.77
CA ARG A 86 -1.42 0.10 4.55
C ARG A 86 -1.88 0.21 3.11
N PHE A 87 -2.10 -0.94 2.49
CA PHE A 87 -2.56 -1.08 1.12
C PHE A 87 -3.86 -1.87 1.10
N LEU A 88 -4.81 -1.46 0.26
CA LEU A 88 -6.07 -2.15 0.11
C LEU A 88 -6.10 -2.91 -1.22
N VAL A 89 -6.33 -4.22 -1.14
CA VAL A 89 -6.40 -5.10 -2.31
C VAL A 89 -7.80 -5.69 -2.40
N PHE A 90 -8.44 -5.54 -3.56
CA PHE A 90 -9.70 -6.19 -3.85
C PHE A 90 -9.42 -7.47 -4.64
N VAL A 91 -9.99 -8.58 -4.17
CA VAL A 91 -9.77 -9.91 -4.74
C VAL A 91 -11.11 -10.56 -5.04
N ASP A 92 -11.24 -11.09 -6.25
CA ASP A 92 -12.33 -11.93 -6.67
C ASP A 92 -12.04 -13.37 -6.27
N VAL A 93 -12.92 -13.93 -5.45
CA VAL A 93 -12.84 -15.32 -4.95
C VAL A 93 -14.05 -16.07 -5.48
N PRO A 94 -13.86 -17.23 -6.13
CA PRO A 94 -14.97 -18.01 -6.64
C PRO A 94 -15.81 -18.51 -5.46
N ALA A 95 -17.13 -18.59 -5.65
CA ALA A 95 -17.99 -19.29 -4.71
C ALA A 95 -17.46 -20.72 -4.52
N ALA A 96 -17.53 -21.25 -3.31
CA ALA A 96 -17.18 -22.64 -3.06
C ALA A 96 -18.13 -23.54 -3.87
N GLY A 97 -17.67 -24.01 -5.02
CA GLY A 97 -18.26 -25.15 -5.69
C GLY A 97 -17.97 -26.38 -4.85
N THR A 98 -19.00 -27.19 -4.59
CA THR A 98 -18.85 -28.57 -4.12
C THR A 98 -17.66 -29.20 -4.83
N VAL A 99 -16.70 -29.69 -4.05
CA VAL A 99 -15.62 -30.52 -4.54
C VAL A 99 -16.30 -31.66 -5.30
N GLU A 100 -16.31 -31.58 -6.63
CA GLU A 100 -16.64 -32.73 -7.44
C GLU A 100 -15.40 -33.62 -7.31
N ASP A 101 -15.51 -34.60 -6.41
CA ASP A 101 -14.56 -35.68 -6.27
C ASP A 101 -14.35 -36.29 -7.66
N ALA A 102 -13.25 -35.92 -8.31
CA ALA A 102 -12.78 -36.60 -9.50
C ALA A 102 -12.10 -37.88 -9.02
N THR A 103 -12.88 -38.96 -9.12
CA THR A 103 -12.50 -40.39 -9.15
C THR A 103 -11.14 -40.69 -9.77
#